data_AF-A0A956A7S0-F1
#
_entry.id   AF-A0A956A7S0-F1
#
_cell.length_a   1.000
_cell.length_b   1.000
_cell.length_c   1.000
_cell.angle_alpha   90.00
_cell.angle_beta   90.00
_cell.angle_gamma   90.00
#
_symmetry.space_group_name_H-M   'P 1'
#
loop_
_entity.id
_entity.type
_entity.pdbx_description
1 polymer ?
#
loop_
_entity_poly.entity_id
_entity_poly.type
_entity_poly.pdbx_seq_one_letter_code
_entity_poly.pdbx_strand_id
1 'polypeptide(L)' 'RATSVDLSPTLTGADPDRVVVSWYVTAGVLEPKRSVGAAAVTFTAPDEPGPVTLLAVARDKGGGVGWLEATIEVDP' A
#
# COMPACT_ATOMS: atom_id res chain seq x y z
N ARG A 1 -9.53 1.15 19.82
CA ARG A 1 -10.14 0.16 18.88
C ARG A 1 -9.40 0.36 17.58
N ALA A 2 -8.74 -0.65 17.03
CA ALA A 2 -7.94 -0.47 15.82
C ALA A 2 -8.81 0.06 14.66
N THR A 3 -8.37 1.16 14.05
CA THR A 3 -9.02 1.76 12.88
C THR A 3 -8.43 1.13 11.62
N SER A 4 -9.28 0.84 10.64
CA SER A 4 -8.85 0.32 9.35
C SER A 4 -9.32 1.23 8.22
N VAL A 5 -8.49 1.34 7.18
CA VAL A 5 -8.76 2.11 5.97
C VAL A 5 -8.34 1.31 4.74
N ASP A 6 -9.09 1.44 3.65
CA ASP A 6 -8.75 0.83 2.38
C ASP A 6 -7.83 1.74 1.58
N LEU A 7 -6.75 1.17 1.05
CA LEU A 7 -5.75 1.83 0.25
C LEU A 7 -5.78 1.25 -1.16
N SER A 8 -5.96 2.10 -2.18
CA SER A 8 -5.88 1.72 -3.59
C SER A 8 -4.82 2.55 -4.30
N PRO A 9 -3.93 1.96 -5.10
CA PRO A 9 -2.91 2.69 -5.83
C PRO A 9 -3.51 3.30 -7.10
N THR A 10 -3.07 4.50 -7.45
CA THR A 10 -3.29 5.05 -8.80
C THR A 10 -2.09 4.68 -9.67
N LEU A 11 -2.34 3.86 -10.69
CA LEU A 11 -1.31 3.41 -11.62
C LEU A 11 -1.34 4.23 -12.91
N THR A 12 -0.17 4.63 -13.42
CA THR A 12 -0.02 5.34 -14.69
C THR A 12 1.05 4.66 -15.55
N GLY A 13 0.93 4.76 -16.88
CA GLY A 13 1.98 4.32 -17.82
C GLY A 13 2.04 2.83 -18.15
N ALA A 14 1.28 1.97 -17.47
CA ALA A 14 1.15 0.54 -17.77
C ALA A 14 -0.31 0.10 -17.81
N ASP A 15 -0.57 -1.07 -18.41
CA ASP A 15 -1.87 -1.75 -18.30
C ASP A 15 -2.09 -2.17 -16.84
N PRO A 16 -3.04 -1.56 -16.10
CA PRO A 16 -3.19 -1.74 -14.66
C PRO A 16 -3.46 -3.21 -14.31
N ASP A 17 -4.19 -3.96 -15.13
CA ASP A 17 -4.55 -5.35 -14.85
C ASP A 17 -3.35 -6.31 -14.92
N ARG A 18 -2.19 -5.82 -15.36
CA ARG A 18 -0.95 -6.57 -15.49
C ARG A 18 0.13 -6.13 -14.50
N VAL A 19 -0.20 -5.22 -13.60
CA VAL A 19 0.70 -4.73 -12.56
C VAL A 19 0.44 -5.46 -11.26
N VAL A 20 1.51 -5.95 -10.62
CA VAL A 20 1.46 -6.46 -9.25
C VAL A 20 2.04 -5.41 -8.33
N VAL A 21 1.31 -5.04 -7.29
CA VAL A 21 1.75 -4.10 -6.25
C VAL A 21 2.07 -4.88 -4.99
N SER A 22 3.27 -4.68 -4.43
CA SER A 22 3.64 -5.18 -3.11
C SER A 22 3.63 -4.04 -2.10
N TRP A 23 3.01 -4.27 -0.96
CA TRP A 23 2.79 -3.25 0.07
C TRP A 23 3.59 -3.56 1.33
N TYR A 24 4.16 -2.51 1.92
CA TYR A 24 4.96 -2.57 3.13
C TYR A 24 4.56 -1.43 4.06
N VAL A 25 4.72 -1.68 5.36
CA VAL A 25 4.45 -0.69 6.39
C VAL A 25 5.41 -0.88 7.56
N THR A 26 5.83 0.22 8.20
CA THR A 26 6.74 0.18 9.36
C THR A 26 6.04 -0.25 10.65
N ALA A 27 4.75 0.01 10.80
CA ALA A 27 3.91 -0.42 11.92
C ALA A 27 2.44 -0.62 11.48
N GLY A 28 1.69 -1.44 12.21
CA GLY A 28 0.35 -1.87 11.80
C GLY A 28 0.38 -3.05 10.83
N VAL A 29 -0.74 -3.32 10.16
CA VAL A 29 -0.91 -4.50 9.29
C VAL A 29 -1.54 -4.09 7.95
N LEU A 30 -1.11 -4.75 6.87
CA LEU A 30 -1.66 -4.62 5.53
C LEU A 30 -2.14 -5.98 5.04
N GLU A 31 -3.42 -6.05 4.67
CA GLU A 31 -4.05 -7.28 4.19
C GLU A 31 -4.92 -7.03 2.95
N PRO A 32 -4.63 -7.69 1.81
CA PRO A 32 -3.45 -8.52 1.54
C PRO A 32 -2.15 -7.68 1.40
N LYS A 33 -0.98 -8.31 1.56
CA LYS A 33 0.33 -7.67 1.32
C LYS A 33 0.65 -7.43 -0.17
N ARG A 34 -0.21 -7.92 -1.07
CA ARG A 34 -0.10 -7.75 -2.52
C ARG A 34 -1.46 -7.55 -3.15
N SER A 35 -1.53 -6.69 -4.15
CA SER A 35 -2.72 -6.51 -4.99
C SER A 35 -2.36 -6.52 -6.47
N VAL A 36 -3.38 -6.72 -7.32
CA VAL A 36 -3.26 -6.63 -8.78
C VAL A 36 -3.97 -5.37 -9.23
N GLY A 37 -3.30 -4.59 -10.08
CA GLY A 37 -3.81 -3.30 -10.56
C GLY A 37 -4.19 -2.35 -9.44
N ALA A 38 -5.38 -1.76 -9.55
CA ALA A 38 -5.91 -0.80 -8.59
C ALA A 38 -6.70 -1.46 -7.43
N ALA A 39 -6.62 -2.79 -7.28
CA ALA A 39 -7.31 -3.48 -6.18
C ALA A 39 -6.81 -2.97 -4.82
N ALA A 40 -7.77 -2.73 -3.93
CA ALA A 40 -7.51 -2.18 -2.61
C ALA A 40 -6.84 -3.20 -1.68
N VAL A 41 -6.08 -2.69 -0.71
CA VAL A 41 -5.60 -3.40 0.46
C VAL A 41 -6.09 -2.70 1.71
N THR A 42 -6.41 -3.45 2.76
CA THR A 42 -6.83 -2.86 4.02
C THR A 42 -5.60 -2.63 4.89
N PHE A 43 -5.39 -1.39 5.31
CA PHE A 43 -4.44 -1.03 6.36
C PHE A 43 -5.17 -0.96 7.69
N THR A 44 -4.66 -1.67 8.70
CA THR A 44 -5.09 -1.55 10.08
C THR A 44 -3.99 -0.87 10.88
N ALA A 45 -4.33 0.26 11.51
CA ALA A 45 -3.41 1.06 12.29
C ALA A 45 -2.84 0.28 13.50
N PRO A 46 -1.58 0.53 13.90
CA PRO A 46 -1.05 0.02 15.16
C PRO A 46 -1.81 0.57 16.37
N ASP A 47 -1.70 -0.11 17.51
CA ASP A 47 -2.26 0.37 18.77
C ASP A 47 -1.46 1.54 19.37
N GLU A 48 -0.17 1.64 19.03
CA GLU A 48 0.70 2.74 19.46
C GLU A 48 0.60 3.90 18.46
N PRO A 49 0.21 5.11 18.90
CA PRO A 49 0.21 6.31 18.06
C PRO A 49 1.61 6.66 17.55
N GLY A 50 1.67 7.35 16.42
CA GLY A 50 2.91 7.88 15.86
C GLY A 50 3.01 7.75 14.33
N PRO A 51 4.18 8.10 13.76
CA PRO A 51 4.38 8.10 12.33
C PRO A 51 4.52 6.68 11.78
N VAL A 52 3.77 6.41 10.71
CA VAL A 52 3.80 5.14 9.99
C VAL A 52 4.16 5.41 8.53
N THR A 53 5.21 4.74 8.03
CA THR A 53 5.60 4.84 6.62
C THR A 53 5.03 3.65 5.85
N LEU A 54 4.30 3.96 4.79
CA LEU A 54 3.76 3.05 3.78
C LEU A 54 4.62 3.11 2.53
N LEU A 55 4.97 1.93 2.00
CA LEU A 55 5.67 1.79 0.73
C LEU A 55 4.87 0.84 -0.18
N ALA A 56 4.55 1.31 -1.38
CA ALA A 56 3.95 0.50 -2.44
C ALA A 56 4.93 0.38 -3.61
N VAL A 57 5.21 -0.86 -4.03
CA VAL A 57 6.11 -1.14 -5.16
C VAL A 57 5.32 -1.84 -6.26
N ALA A 58 5.14 -1.16 -7.38
CA ALA A 58 4.44 -1.66 -8.56
C ALA A 58 5.44 -2.26 -9.56
N ARG A 59 5.15 -3.46 -10.06
CA ARG A 59 5.93 -4.14 -11.09
C ARG A 59 5.02 -4.62 -12.20
N ASP A 60 5.36 -4.29 -13.44
CA ASP A 60 4.69 -4.85 -14.62
C ASP A 60 5.43 -6.09 -15.14
N LYS A 61 4.82 -6.80 -16.10
CA LYS A 61 5.42 -7.99 -16.74
C LYS A 61 6.53 -7.66 -17.75
N GLY A 62 6.63 -6.41 -18.19
CA GLY A 62 7.66 -5.93 -19.12
C GLY A 62 8.97 -5.53 -18.42
N GLY A 63 9.01 -5.59 -17.09
CA GLY A 63 10.17 -5.20 -16.27
C GLY A 63 10.13 -3.76 -15.77
N GLY A 64 9.05 -3.02 -16.04
CA GLY A 64 8.81 -1.70 -15.48
C GLY A 64 8.58 -1.75 -13.97
N VAL A 65 9.15 -0.79 -13.26
CA VAL A 65 9.04 -0.66 -11.81
C VAL A 65 8.72 0.78 -11.45
N GLY A 66 7.72 0.97 -10.61
CA GLY A 66 7.39 2.24 -9.97
C GLY A 66 7.17 2.03 -8.48
N TRP A 67 7.30 3.10 -7.70
CA TRP A 67 7.02 3.05 -6.27
C TRP A 67 6.42 4.35 -5.76
N LEU A 68 5.72 4.23 -4.64
CA LEU A 68 5.19 5.34 -3.86
C LEU A 68 5.56 5.10 -2.40
N GLU A 69 6.08 6.13 -1.75
CA GLU A 69 6.32 6.17 -0.32
C GLU A 69 5.51 7.30 0.29
N ALA A 70 4.82 7.02 1.39
CA ALA A 70 4.01 8.00 2.11
C ALA A 70 4.13 7.77 3.61
N THR A 71 4.26 8.85 4.37
CA THR A 71 4.19 8.81 5.83
C THR A 71 2.84 9.36 6.28
N ILE A 72 2.15 8.61 7.12
CA ILE A 72 0.89 9.00 7.77
C ILE A 72 1.12 9.10 9.27
N GLU A 73 0.35 9.96 9.94
CA GLU A 73 0.33 10.03 11.40
C GLU A 73 -0.85 9.22 11.93
N VAL A 74 -0.60 8.37 12.92
CA VAL A 74 -1.64 7.66 13.66
C VAL A 74 -1.89 8.41 14.96
N ASP A 75 -3.05 9.06 15.04
CA ASP A 75 -3.50 9.76 16.24
C ASP A 75 -4.30 8.82 17.18
N PRO A 76 -4.39 9.16 18.49
CA PRO A 76 -5.16 8.40 19.48
C PRO A 76 -6.67 8.23 19.21
#